data_AF-A0A7X8VA72-F1
#
_entry.id   AF-A0A7X8VA72-F1
#
_cell.length_a   1.000
_cell.length_b   1.000
_cell.length_c   1.000
_cell.angle_alpha   90.00
_cell.angle_beta   90.00
_cell.angle_gamma   90.00
#
_symmetry.space_group_name_H-M   'P 1'
#
loop_
_entity.id
_entity.type
_entity.pdbx_description
1 polymer ?
#
loop_
_entity_poly.entity_id
_entity_poly.type
_entity_poly.pdbx_seq_one_letter_code
_entity_poly.pdbx_strand_id
1 'polypeptide(L)' 'MKILDQELELANHPSSIGELFAKIEEKLKDTGYAFTSLTIDGVKIEADYVLYLSQHINDIREIEVGVTSF' A
#
# COMPACT_ATOMS: atom_id res chain seq x y z
N MET A 1 -0.41 5.34 7.53
CA MET A 1 -0.43 4.08 6.73
C MET A 1 0.46 3.04 7.41
N LYS A 2 0.09 1.76 7.45
CA LYS A 2 0.89 0.70 8.12
C LYS A 2 1.32 -0.41 7.14
N ILE A 3 2.62 -0.65 7.06
CA ILE A 3 3.22 -1.74 6.30
C ILE A 3 4.05 -2.57 7.29
N LEU A 4 3.74 -3.85 7.51
CA LEU A 4 4.54 -4.76 8.36
C LEU A 4 4.82 -4.19 9.77
N ASP A 5 3.81 -3.64 10.45
CA ASP A 5 3.93 -2.96 11.76
C ASP A 5 4.72 -1.63 11.76
N GLN A 6 5.12 -1.12 10.59
CA GLN A 6 5.75 0.19 10.45
C GLN A 6 4.78 1.23 9.92
N GLU A 7 4.63 2.32 10.66
CA GLU A 7 3.82 3.46 10.26
C GLU A 7 4.62 4.33 9.28
N LEU A 8 4.04 4.59 8.11
CA LEU A 8 4.65 5.36 7.05
C LEU A 8 3.76 6.56 6.75
N GLU A 9 4.34 7.77 6.87
CA GLU A 9 3.69 9.02 6.52
C GLU A 9 4.03 9.34 5.07
N LEU A 10 3.03 9.27 4.20
CA LEU A 10 3.12 9.70 2.82
C LEU A 10 2.23 10.93 2.65
N ALA A 11 2.63 11.84 1.77
CA ALA A 11 1.73 12.90 1.34
C ALA A 11 0.52 12.28 0.63
N ASN A 12 -0.68 12.78 0.93
CA ASN A 12 -1.91 12.41 0.23
C ASN A 12 -1.95 13.05 -1.16
N HIS A 13 -1.02 12.67 -2.04
CA HIS A 13 -0.88 13.20 -3.39
C HIS A 13 -0.69 12.05 -4.40
N PRO A 14 -1.24 12.13 -5.63
CA PRO A 14 -1.11 11.07 -6.63
C PRO A 14 0.34 10.67 -6.94
N SER A 15 1.28 11.60 -6.88
CA SER A 15 2.71 11.31 -7.07
C SER A 15 3.30 10.41 -5.98
N SER A 16 2.67 10.34 -4.80
CA SER A 16 3.10 9.48 -3.69
C SER A 16 2.66 8.02 -3.85
N ILE A 17 1.78 7.71 -4.82
CA ILE A 17 1.37 6.33 -5.12
C ILE A 17 2.57 5.53 -5.63
N GLY A 18 3.39 6.11 -6.51
CA GLY A 18 4.61 5.43 -6.99
C GLY A 18 5.62 5.19 -5.86
N GLU A 19 5.80 6.19 -4.98
CA GLU A 19 6.67 6.06 -3.81
C GLU A 19 6.18 4.98 -2.84
N LEU A 20 4.87 4.85 -2.68
CA LEU A 20 4.27 3.79 -1.88
C LEU A 20 4.69 2.41 -2.37
N PHE A 21 4.48 2.12 -3.66
CA PHE A 21 4.82 0.80 -4.21
C PHE A 21 6.32 0.53 -4.14
N ALA A 22 7.16 1.53 -4.44
CA ALA A 22 8.61 1.39 -4.30
C ALA A 22 9.01 1.01 -2.87
N LYS A 23 8.38 1.62 -1.85
CA LYS A 23 8.63 1.28 -0.43
C LYS A 23 8.11 -0.11 -0.06
N ILE A 24 6.94 -0.51 -0.58
CA ILE A 24 6.43 -1.88 -0.39
C ILE A 24 7.43 -2.88 -0.95
N GLU A 25 7.86 -2.70 -2.20
CA GLU A 25 8.82 -3.59 -2.85
C GLU A 25 10.16 -3.63 -2.11
N GLU A 26 10.70 -2.48 -1.70
CA GLU A 26 11.93 -2.40 -0.92
C GLU A 26 11.81 -3.15 0.41
N LYS A 27 10.66 -3.05 1.09
CA LYS A 27 10.41 -3.72 2.36
C LYS A 27 10.23 -5.22 2.24
N LEU A 28 9.63 -5.68 1.15
CA LEU A 28 9.41 -7.10 0.89
C LEU A 28 10.64 -7.77 0.28
N LYS A 29 11.56 -6.98 -0.26
CA LYS A 29 12.83 -7.47 -0.77
C LYS A 29 13.55 -8.33 0.27
N ASP A 30 14.00 -9.50 -0.14
CA ASP A 30 14.73 -10.47 0.70
C ASP A 30 13.95 -11.04 1.90
N THR A 31 12.64 -10.75 2.04
CA THR A 31 11.82 -11.24 3.17
C THR A 31 11.10 -12.57 2.91
N GLY A 32 11.03 -13.04 1.66
CA GLY A 32 10.24 -14.21 1.29
C GLY A 32 8.73 -13.95 1.17
N TYR A 33 8.30 -12.68 1.24
CA TYR A 33 6.91 -12.28 1.12
C TYR A 33 6.64 -11.57 -0.22
N ALA A 34 5.48 -11.85 -0.83
CA ALA A 34 4.96 -11.18 -2.02
C ALA A 34 3.83 -10.23 -1.62
N PHE A 35 3.82 -9.06 -2.25
CA PHE A 35 2.67 -8.17 -2.24
C PHE A 35 1.48 -8.83 -2.94
N THR A 36 0.30 -8.79 -2.33
CA THR A 36 -0.92 -9.41 -2.89
C THR A 36 -2.13 -8.49 -2.95
N SER A 37 -2.29 -7.60 -1.98
CA SER A 37 -3.48 -6.74 -1.88
C SER A 37 -3.22 -5.52 -1.02
N LEU A 38 -4.10 -4.53 -1.12
CA LEU A 38 -4.20 -3.41 -0.18
C LEU A 38 -5.54 -3.46 0.52
N THR A 39 -5.59 -3.20 1.82
CA THR A 39 -6.84 -2.87 2.51
C THR A 39 -6.82 -1.38 2.78
N ILE A 40 -7.79 -0.65 2.23
CA ILE A 40 -7.89 0.80 2.31
C ILE A 40 -9.14 1.16 3.11
N ASP A 41 -8.97 1.79 4.27
CA ASP A 41 -10.06 2.10 5.21
C ASP A 41 -11.00 0.89 5.49
N GLY A 42 -10.41 -0.30 5.61
CA GLY A 42 -11.13 -1.57 5.83
C GLY A 42 -11.67 -2.25 4.56
N VAL A 43 -11.49 -1.66 3.37
CA VAL A 43 -11.91 -2.23 2.09
C VAL A 43 -10.73 -2.91 1.39
N LYS A 44 -10.80 -4.23 1.19
CA LYS A 44 -9.77 -4.98 0.48
C LYS A 44 -9.85 -4.73 -1.03
N ILE A 45 -8.73 -4.33 -1.61
CA ILE A 45 -8.50 -4.05 -3.02
C ILE A 45 -7.44 -5.02 -3.54
N GLU A 46 -7.84 -5.91 -4.44
CA GLU A 46 -6.99 -6.98 -5.00
C GLU A 46 -6.54 -6.69 -6.44
N ALA A 47 -7.07 -5.64 -7.08
CA ALA A 47 -6.70 -5.20 -8.41
C ALA A 47 -6.89 -3.67 -8.54
N ASP A 48 -6.30 -3.09 -9.58
CA ASP A 48 -6.47 -1.66 -9.93
C ASP A 48 -6.16 -0.68 -8.79
N TYR A 49 -5.25 -1.07 -7.88
CA TYR A 49 -4.95 -0.30 -6.67
C TYR A 49 -4.46 1.13 -6.99
N VAL A 50 -3.74 1.32 -8.10
CA VAL A 50 -3.32 2.67 -8.55
C VAL A 50 -4.52 3.56 -8.87
N LEU A 51 -5.55 3.02 -9.54
CA LEU A 51 -6.75 3.75 -9.90
C LEU A 51 -7.57 4.08 -8.66
N TYR A 52 -7.77 3.10 -7.77
CA TYR A 52 -8.51 3.30 -6.52
C TYR A 52 -7.83 4.35 -5.64
N LEU A 53 -6.51 4.21 -5.42
CA LEU A 53 -5.73 5.19 -4.68
C LEU A 53 -5.86 6.57 -5.33
N SER A 54 -5.70 6.69 -6.65
CA SER A 54 -5.80 8.00 -7.33
C SER A 54 -7.17 8.67 -7.17
N GLN A 55 -8.25 7.90 -7.11
CA GLN A 55 -9.61 8.41 -6.92
C GLN A 55 -9.92 8.82 -5.48
N HIS A 56 -9.25 8.20 -4.50
CA HIS A 56 -9.60 8.33 -3.09
C HIS A 56 -8.47 8.90 -2.21
N ILE A 57 -7.29 9.23 -2.76
CA ILE A 57 -6.07 9.57 -1.98
C ILE A 57 -6.24 10.71 -0.98
N ASN A 58 -7.14 11.66 -1.22
CA ASN A 58 -7.40 12.75 -0.30
C ASN A 58 -8.22 12.32 0.93
N ASP A 59 -9.01 11.26 0.80
CA ASP A 59 -9.95 10.76 1.81
C ASP A 59 -9.42 9.53 2.56
N ILE A 60 -8.35 8.92 2.05
CA ILE A 60 -7.73 7.73 2.65
C ILE A 60 -7.11 8.08 4.00
N ARG A 61 -7.50 7.31 5.02
CA ARG A 61 -6.97 7.45 6.39
C ARG A 61 -5.95 6.38 6.68
N GLU A 62 -6.24 5.15 6.26
CA GLU A 62 -5.40 4.00 6.50
C GLU A 62 -5.26 3.12 5.25
N ILE A 63 -4.05 2.62 5.05
CA ILE A 63 -3.74 1.59 4.08
C ILE A 63 -2.96 0.51 4.83
N GLU A 64 -3.42 -0.72 4.70
CA GLU A 64 -2.75 -1.93 5.15
C GLU A 64 -2.30 -2.73 3.93
N VAL A 65 -1.11 -3.32 4.01
CA VAL A 65 -0.53 -4.09 2.90
C VAL A 65 -0.68 -5.57 3.17
N GLY A 66 -1.45 -6.25 2.33
CA GLY A 66 -1.62 -7.70 2.35
C GLY A 66 -0.47 -8.41 1.65
N VAL A 67 0.17 -9.35 2.35
CA VAL A 67 1.32 -10.11 1.84
C VAL A 67 1.11 -11.61 1.99
N THR A 68 1.71 -12.40 1.12
CA THR A 68 1.75 -13.87 1.22
C THR A 68 3.19 -14.35 1.21
N SER A 69 3.52 -15.35 2.02
CA SER A 69 4.83 -16.02 1.98
C SER A 69 4.91 -16.95 0.76
N PHE A 70 6.11 -17.10 0.19
CA PHE A 70 6.43 -18.10 -0.84
C PHE A 70 7.55 -19.04 -0.40
#